data_AF-A0AA36MHL7-F1
#
_entry.id   AF-A0AA36MHL7-F1
#
_cell.length_a   1.000
_cell.length_b   1.000
_cell.length_c   1.000
_cell.angle_alpha   90.00
_cell.angle_beta   90.00
_cell.angle_gamma   90.00
#
_symmetry.space_group_name_H-M   'P 1'
#
loop_
_entity.id
_entity.type
_entity.pdbx_description
1 polymer ?
#
loop_
_entity_poly.entity_id
_entity_poly.type
_entity_poly.pdbx_seq_one_letter_code
_entity_poly.pdbx_strand_id
1 'polypeptide(L)'
;MPAIDICDSDEEDAALARKREAIRRRREQAEAEHAEAAAQEPEKEKEEPKVKFSAPRGGARRFPAELPVGPGRVTTGCEAPVLPEGPWTCPFCEESNGEKRLKCNNCTKPRPGTEEVAAAAPAPPPSARRKRKGWDDWDEQAKKAAAKASAANACLMKDVVNRWKPTVEQLNAMTVAELGPICKTWKISIEPKEYMRDVMLSKALKVIHGVES
;
A
#
# COMPACT_ATOMS: atom_id res chain seq x y z
N MET A 1 -33.93 17.62 -42.70
CA MET A 1 -32.87 16.79 -42.08
C MET A 1 -31.59 17.59 -42.17
N PRO A 2 -31.02 18.10 -41.07
CA PRO A 2 -29.74 18.79 -41.12
C PRO A 2 -28.64 17.79 -41.44
N ALA A 3 -27.79 18.13 -42.42
CA ALA A 3 -26.58 17.38 -42.70
C ALA A 3 -25.66 17.49 -41.48
N ILE A 4 -25.27 16.35 -40.92
CA ILE A 4 -24.27 16.29 -39.86
C ILE A 4 -22.92 16.47 -40.57
N ASP A 5 -22.24 17.58 -40.30
CA ASP A 5 -20.89 17.83 -40.79
C ASP A 5 -19.93 16.79 -40.18
N ILE A 6 -19.29 16.01 -41.04
CA ILE A 6 -18.34 14.93 -40.70
C ILE A 6 -16.90 15.47 -40.58
N CYS A 7 -16.71 16.79 -40.63
CA CYS A 7 -15.40 17.43 -40.78
C CYS A 7 -14.59 17.59 -39.48
N ASP A 8 -15.09 17.21 -38.31
CA ASP A 8 -14.37 17.38 -37.03
C ASP A 8 -13.38 16.25 -36.69
N SER A 9 -13.41 15.10 -37.38
CA SER A 9 -12.59 13.94 -37.01
C SER A 9 -11.08 14.13 -37.23
N ASP A 10 -10.67 14.86 -38.27
CA ASP A 10 -9.24 15.08 -38.57
C ASP A 10 -8.55 15.98 -37.52
N GLU A 11 -9.30 16.90 -36.90
CA GLU A 11 -8.76 17.79 -35.87
C GLU A 11 -8.52 17.04 -34.55
N GLU A 12 -9.42 16.12 -34.19
CA GLU A 12 -9.28 15.27 -33.00
C GLU A 12 -8.05 14.34 -33.10
N ASP A 13 -7.82 13.75 -34.28
CA ASP A 13 -6.65 12.89 -34.51
C ASP A 13 -5.33 13.68 -34.45
N ALA A 14 -5.31 14.89 -35.02
CA ALA A 14 -4.17 15.79 -34.92
C ALA A 14 -3.89 16.21 -33.46
N ALA A 15 -4.94 16.44 -32.66
CA ALA A 15 -4.81 16.75 -31.24
C ALA A 15 -4.26 15.55 -30.43
N LEU A 16 -4.71 14.33 -30.73
CA LEU A 16 -4.21 13.10 -30.12
C LEU A 16 -2.74 12.83 -30.48
N ALA A 17 -2.32 13.11 -31.72
CA ALA A 17 -0.93 13.00 -32.13
C ALA A 17 -0.02 13.95 -31.34
N ARG A 18 -0.41 15.22 -31.20
CA ARG A 18 0.33 16.21 -30.38
C ARG A 18 0.42 15.78 -28.92
N LYS A 19 -0.66 15.22 -28.37
CA LYS A 19 -0.68 14.72 -26.98
C LYS A 19 0.26 13.53 -26.78
N ARG A 20 0.29 12.58 -27.72
CA ARG A 20 1.22 11.44 -27.70
C ARG A 20 2.68 11.88 -27.78
N GLU A 21 2.97 12.85 -28.65
CA GLU A 21 4.32 13.42 -28.78
C GLU A 21 4.76 14.15 -27.50
N ALA A 22 3.86 14.92 -26.89
CA ALA A 22 4.13 15.60 -25.62
C ALA A 22 4.44 14.61 -24.47
N ILE A 23 3.75 13.47 -24.43
CA ILE A 23 4.03 12.41 -23.45
C ILE A 23 5.40 11.77 -23.70
N ARG A 24 5.75 11.51 -24.97
CA ARG A 24 7.07 10.97 -25.33
C ARG A 24 8.20 11.93 -24.90
N ARG A 25 8.07 13.23 -25.21
CA ARG A 25 9.05 14.25 -24.79
C ARG A 25 9.22 14.31 -23.28
N ARG A 26 8.14 14.22 -22.51
CA ARG A 26 8.23 14.20 -21.04
C ARG A 26 8.95 12.96 -20.52
N ARG A 27 8.79 11.80 -21.15
CA ARG A 27 9.54 10.59 -20.78
C ARG A 27 11.02 10.71 -21.11
N GLU A 28 11.36 11.21 -22.31
CA GLU A 28 12.75 11.45 -22.71
C GLU A 28 13.43 12.47 -21.79
N GLN A 29 12.73 13.54 -21.39
CA GLN A 29 13.23 14.50 -20.41
C GLN A 29 13.47 13.87 -19.04
N ALA A 30 12.51 13.08 -18.53
CA ALA A 30 12.67 12.41 -17.25
C ALA A 30 13.81 11.36 -17.26
N GLU A 31 13.99 10.64 -18.37
CA GLU A 31 15.09 9.70 -18.56
C GLU A 31 16.44 10.43 -18.63
N ALA A 32 16.49 11.59 -19.30
CA ALA A 32 17.69 12.44 -19.33
C ALA A 32 18.03 13.02 -17.95
N GLU A 33 17.03 13.53 -17.22
CA GLU A 33 17.21 14.03 -15.84
C GLU A 33 17.67 12.93 -14.89
N HIS A 34 17.12 11.72 -15.02
CA HIS A 34 17.55 10.57 -14.22
C HIS A 34 18.97 10.11 -14.60
N ALA A 35 19.31 10.10 -15.90
CA ALA A 35 20.66 9.78 -16.36
C ALA A 35 21.68 10.82 -15.88
N GLU A 36 21.32 12.11 -15.90
CA GLU A 36 22.15 13.19 -15.37
C GLU A 36 22.30 13.06 -13.84
N ALA A 37 21.23 12.77 -13.12
CA ALA A 37 21.29 12.53 -11.67
C ALA A 37 22.17 11.31 -11.32
N ALA A 38 22.09 10.23 -12.09
CA ALA A 38 22.95 9.07 -11.93
C ALA A 38 24.42 9.36 -12.25
N ALA A 39 24.69 10.24 -13.22
CA ALA A 39 26.05 10.69 -13.53
C ALA A 39 26.59 11.68 -12.48
N GLN A 40 25.70 12.42 -11.81
CA GLN A 40 26.04 13.35 -10.74
C GLN A 40 26.14 12.69 -9.36
N GLU A 41 25.81 11.40 -9.17
CA GLU A 41 26.19 10.68 -7.94
C GLU A 41 27.72 10.60 -7.89
N PRO A 42 28.38 11.48 -7.13
CA PRO A 42 29.82 11.46 -7.06
C PRO A 42 30.22 10.22 -6.26
N GLU A 43 31.37 9.62 -6.59
CA GLU A 43 32.03 8.50 -5.93
C GLU A 43 32.28 8.72 -4.41
N LYS A 44 31.22 8.90 -3.61
CA LYS A 44 31.27 8.98 -2.15
C LYS A 44 31.33 7.60 -1.50
N GLU A 45 31.45 6.55 -2.30
CA GLU A 45 31.63 5.19 -1.82
C GLU A 45 33.12 4.81 -1.84
N LYS A 46 33.86 5.32 -0.85
CA LYS A 46 35.06 4.65 -0.30
C LYS A 46 35.53 5.19 1.05
N GLU A 47 34.71 5.95 1.77
CA GLU A 47 34.95 6.15 3.20
C GLU A 47 34.17 5.09 3.96
N GLU A 48 34.80 3.92 4.15
CA GLU A 48 34.31 2.88 5.06
C GLU A 48 33.90 3.55 6.37
N PRO A 49 32.62 3.50 6.79
CA PRO A 49 32.30 3.89 8.14
C PRO A 49 33.03 2.89 9.03
N LYS A 50 34.11 3.34 9.69
CA LYS A 50 34.67 2.66 10.86
C LYS A 50 33.56 2.64 11.91
N VAL A 51 32.69 1.65 11.81
CA VAL A 51 31.72 1.29 12.81
C VAL A 51 32.54 0.91 14.03
N LYS A 52 32.76 1.87 14.93
CA LYS A 52 33.20 1.58 16.29
C LYS A 52 32.10 0.73 16.89
N PHE A 53 32.29 -0.59 16.81
CA PHE A 53 31.46 -1.59 17.43
C PHE A 53 31.55 -1.38 18.95
N SER A 54 30.76 -0.43 19.44
CA SER A 54 30.54 -0.25 20.86
C SER A 54 29.69 -1.44 21.27
N ALA A 55 30.33 -2.42 21.89
CA ALA A 55 29.68 -3.62 22.38
C ALA A 55 28.39 -3.23 23.14
N PRO A 56 27.23 -3.84 22.82
CA PRO A 56 26.04 -3.63 23.62
C PRO A 56 26.33 -4.18 25.01
N ARG A 57 26.41 -3.29 26.01
CA ARG A 57 26.39 -3.69 27.41
C ARG A 57 25.11 -4.50 27.60
N GLY A 58 25.28 -5.75 28.05
CA GLY A 58 24.22 -6.73 28.21
C GLY A 58 23.04 -6.18 29.00
N GLY A 59 22.01 -5.76 28.28
CA GLY A 59 20.67 -5.63 28.83
C GLY A 59 20.12 -7.04 29.01
N ALA A 60 20.17 -7.53 30.25
CA ALA A 60 19.50 -8.75 30.67
C ALA A 60 18.03 -8.65 30.24
N ARG A 61 17.66 -9.38 29.19
CA ARG A 61 16.26 -9.64 28.86
C ARG A 61 15.73 -10.49 30.00
N ARG A 62 15.01 -9.86 30.94
CA ARG A 62 14.10 -10.57 31.83
C ARG A 62 13.02 -11.18 30.93
N PHE A 63 13.16 -12.46 30.63
CA PHE A 63 12.07 -13.27 30.13
C PHE A 63 10.97 -13.26 31.21
N PRO A 64 9.72 -12.86 30.90
CA PRO A 64 8.62 -13.18 31.78
C PRO A 64 8.52 -14.70 31.83
N ALA A 65 8.78 -15.25 33.01
CA ALA A 65 8.36 -16.60 33.35
C ALA A 65 6.84 -16.68 33.24
N GLU A 66 6.36 -17.88 32.94
CA GLU A 66 4.95 -18.29 32.97
C GLU A 66 4.13 -18.03 31.71
N LEU A 67 4.39 -18.86 30.69
CA LEU A 67 3.32 -19.32 29.81
C LEU A 67 2.68 -20.57 30.45
N PRO A 68 1.34 -20.65 30.57
CA PRO A 68 0.67 -21.80 31.15
C PRO A 68 0.86 -23.04 30.27
N VAL A 69 1.37 -24.10 30.91
CA VAL A 69 1.43 -25.47 30.39
C VAL A 69 0.01 -25.92 30.06
N GLY A 70 -0.29 -26.05 28.77
CA GLY A 70 -1.54 -26.67 28.32
C GLY A 70 -1.57 -28.17 28.69
N PRO A 71 -2.75 -28.74 28.99
CA PRO A 71 -2.87 -30.11 29.43
C PRO A 71 -2.43 -31.10 28.35
N GLY A 72 -1.82 -32.18 28.82
CA GLY A 72 -1.04 -33.12 28.04
C GLY A 72 -1.83 -33.78 26.91
N ARG A 73 -1.19 -33.82 25.74
CA ARG A 73 -1.61 -34.66 24.64
C ARG A 73 -1.25 -36.10 24.99
N VAL A 74 -2.25 -36.84 25.47
CA VAL A 74 -2.16 -38.28 25.68
C VAL A 74 -1.85 -38.92 24.32
N THR A 75 -0.62 -39.38 24.12
CA THR A 75 -0.27 -40.25 23.00
C THR A 75 -0.70 -41.66 23.38
N THR A 76 -1.97 -41.97 23.14
CA THR A 76 -2.48 -43.34 23.20
C THR A 76 -1.68 -44.16 22.18
N GLY A 77 -0.93 -45.14 22.67
CA GLY A 77 -0.19 -46.08 21.84
C GLY A 77 -1.17 -46.85 20.95
N CYS A 78 -1.10 -46.60 19.66
CA CYS A 78 -1.54 -47.56 18.66
C CYS A 78 -0.27 -48.29 18.23
N GLU A 79 -0.16 -49.55 18.64
CA GLU A 79 0.88 -50.46 18.18
C GLU A 79 0.71 -50.60 16.67
N ALA A 80 1.56 -49.87 15.93
CA ALA A 80 1.55 -49.90 14.48
C ALA A 80 2.05 -51.28 14.03
N PRO A 81 1.43 -51.90 13.01
CA PRO A 81 1.98 -53.12 12.43
C PRO A 81 3.43 -52.87 12.05
N VAL A 82 4.31 -53.80 12.43
CA VAL A 82 5.76 -53.75 12.19
C VAL A 82 5.97 -53.77 10.68
N LEU A 83 6.00 -52.57 10.08
CA LEU A 83 6.36 -52.39 8.70
C LEU A 83 7.85 -52.69 8.57
N PRO A 84 8.29 -53.34 7.47
CA PRO A 84 9.71 -53.53 7.24
C PRO A 84 10.41 -52.17 7.27
N GLU A 85 11.33 -51.99 8.20
CA GLU A 85 12.09 -50.76 8.35
C GLU A 85 13.08 -50.64 7.17
N GLY A 86 13.05 -49.52 6.47
CA GLY A 86 13.94 -49.24 5.33
C GLY A 86 13.26 -48.81 4.02
N PRO A 87 14.06 -48.30 3.07
CA PRO A 87 13.59 -47.94 1.73
C PRO A 87 13.06 -49.18 0.99
N TRP A 88 12.04 -49.00 0.16
CA TRP A 88 11.43 -50.08 -0.61
C TRP A 88 11.40 -49.75 -2.09
N THR A 89 11.66 -50.76 -2.92
CA THR A 89 11.61 -50.63 -4.38
C THR A 89 10.24 -51.05 -4.89
N CYS A 90 9.64 -50.25 -5.77
CA CYS A 90 8.34 -50.58 -6.33
C CYS A 90 8.44 -51.79 -7.27
N PRO A 91 7.65 -52.87 -7.09
CA PRO A 91 7.71 -54.05 -7.96
C PRO A 91 7.14 -53.80 -9.37
N PHE A 92 6.50 -52.65 -9.61
CA PHE A 92 5.86 -52.34 -10.89
C PHE A 92 6.67 -51.39 -11.77
N CYS A 93 7.45 -50.50 -11.18
CA CYS A 93 8.21 -49.49 -11.91
C CYS A 93 9.66 -49.34 -11.41
N GLU A 94 10.09 -50.21 -10.50
CA GLU A 94 11.47 -50.29 -9.96
C GLU A 94 12.00 -48.99 -9.30
N GLU A 95 11.12 -48.03 -9.02
CA GLU A 95 11.49 -46.78 -8.37
C GLU A 95 11.75 -46.99 -6.87
N SER A 96 12.82 -46.37 -6.35
CA SER A 96 13.17 -46.41 -4.94
C SER A 96 12.30 -45.42 -4.15
N ASN A 97 11.56 -45.93 -3.16
CA ASN A 97 10.66 -45.15 -2.34
C ASN A 97 11.13 -45.12 -0.89
N GLY A 98 10.92 -43.98 -0.22
CA GLY A 98 11.22 -43.84 1.20
C GLY A 98 10.32 -44.70 2.08
N GLU A 99 10.87 -45.18 3.19
CA GLU A 99 10.24 -46.05 4.19
C GLU A 99 8.82 -45.63 4.61
N LYS A 100 8.61 -44.32 4.82
CA LYS A 100 7.35 -43.75 5.31
C LYS A 100 6.24 -43.68 4.24
N ARG A 101 6.53 -43.98 2.98
CA ARG A 101 5.55 -43.90 1.89
C ARG A 101 4.77 -45.21 1.78
N LEU A 102 3.45 -45.11 1.88
CA LEU A 102 2.52 -46.21 1.65
C LEU A 102 2.17 -46.41 0.17
N LYS A 103 2.54 -45.44 -0.69
CA LYS A 103 2.27 -45.44 -2.14
C LYS A 103 3.53 -45.03 -2.90
N CYS A 104 3.75 -45.65 -4.06
CA CYS A 104 4.88 -45.35 -4.92
C CYS A 104 4.83 -43.90 -5.42
N ASN A 105 5.97 -43.19 -5.42
CA ASN A 105 6.09 -41.82 -5.91
C ASN A 105 5.82 -41.70 -7.42
N ASN A 106 6.24 -42.71 -8.19
CA ASN A 106 6.09 -42.71 -9.64
C ASN A 106 4.72 -43.26 -10.09
N CYS A 107 4.42 -44.54 -9.82
CA CYS A 107 3.19 -45.17 -10.31
C CYS A 107 1.97 -45.12 -9.36
N THR A 108 2.10 -44.52 -8.17
CA THR A 108 1.04 -44.41 -7.13
C THR A 108 0.46 -45.72 -6.57
N LYS A 109 1.00 -46.88 -6.97
CA LYS A 109 0.58 -48.20 -6.45
C LYS A 109 0.94 -48.38 -4.97
N PRO A 110 0.15 -49.13 -4.19
CA PRO A 110 0.41 -49.34 -2.77
C PRO A 110 1.70 -50.13 -2.54
N ARG A 111 2.30 -49.95 -1.36
CA ARG A 111 3.46 -50.72 -0.93
C ARG A 111 3.04 -52.19 -0.70
N PRO A 112 3.74 -53.18 -1.30
CA PRO A 112 3.43 -54.58 -1.09
C PRO A 112 3.54 -54.92 0.41
N GLY A 113 2.52 -55.61 0.95
CA GLY A 113 2.41 -55.91 2.38
C GLY A 113 1.67 -54.86 3.22
N THR A 114 1.17 -53.77 2.62
CA THR A 114 0.38 -52.73 3.33
C THR A 114 -1.02 -52.52 2.77
N GLU A 115 -1.46 -53.39 1.87
CA GLU A 115 -2.74 -53.26 1.15
C GLU A 115 -3.95 -53.25 2.10
N GLU A 116 -3.87 -53.96 3.23
CA GLU A 116 -4.94 -54.01 4.24
C GLU A 116 -5.06 -52.72 5.06
N VAL A 117 -3.96 -51.96 5.23
CA VAL A 117 -3.95 -50.73 6.06
C VAL A 117 -4.31 -49.49 5.23
N ALA A 118 -4.05 -49.51 3.92
CA ALA A 118 -4.32 -48.38 3.03
C ALA A 118 -5.82 -48.14 2.74
N ALA A 119 -6.68 -49.13 2.97
CA ALA A 119 -8.12 -49.04 2.69
C ALA A 119 -8.94 -48.38 3.83
N ALA A 120 -8.39 -48.24 5.04
CA ALA A 120 -9.15 -47.86 6.24
C ALA A 120 -8.95 -46.40 6.72
N ALA A 121 -8.12 -45.59 6.07
CA ALA A 121 -7.91 -44.20 6.48
C ALA A 121 -8.75 -43.22 5.65
N PRO A 122 -9.86 -42.64 6.18
CA PRO A 122 -10.54 -41.53 5.53
C PRO A 122 -9.56 -40.35 5.42
N ALA A 123 -9.43 -39.79 4.21
CA ALA A 123 -8.56 -38.65 3.96
C ALA A 123 -8.85 -37.52 4.96
N PRO A 124 -7.85 -36.98 5.69
CA PRO A 124 -8.08 -35.77 6.45
C PRO A 124 -8.53 -34.66 5.48
N PRO A 125 -9.52 -33.82 5.85
CA PRO A 125 -9.88 -32.68 5.01
C PRO A 125 -8.60 -31.87 4.72
N PRO A 126 -8.43 -31.33 3.50
CA PRO A 126 -7.26 -30.52 3.19
C PRO A 126 -7.18 -29.39 4.21
N SER A 127 -6.29 -29.55 5.18
CA SER A 127 -6.02 -28.54 6.20
C SER A 127 -5.79 -27.24 5.46
N ALA A 128 -6.58 -26.20 5.77
CA ALA A 128 -6.44 -24.88 5.19
C ALA A 128 -4.95 -24.53 5.18
N ARG A 129 -4.30 -24.65 4.02
CA ARG A 129 -2.89 -24.34 3.86
C ARG A 129 -2.77 -22.93 4.37
N ARG A 130 -2.08 -22.73 5.50
CA ARG A 130 -1.73 -21.41 6.01
C ARG A 130 -1.12 -20.68 4.82
N LYS A 131 -1.89 -19.79 4.19
CA LYS A 131 -1.43 -19.00 3.06
C LYS A 131 -0.12 -18.40 3.55
N ARG A 132 0.99 -18.79 2.91
CA ARG A 132 2.28 -18.17 3.19
C ARG A 132 1.99 -16.68 3.15
N LYS A 133 2.33 -16.01 4.25
CA LYS A 133 2.18 -14.58 4.42
C LYS A 133 3.12 -13.94 3.40
N GLY A 134 2.59 -13.86 2.19
CA GLY A 134 3.31 -13.66 0.96
C GLY A 134 3.30 -12.19 0.63
N TRP A 135 4.31 -11.82 -0.14
CA TRP A 135 4.63 -10.50 -0.69
C TRP A 135 3.45 -9.55 -0.98
N ASP A 136 2.27 -10.05 -1.32
CA ASP A 136 1.02 -9.28 -1.43
C ASP A 136 0.68 -8.42 -0.20
N ASP A 137 1.04 -8.87 1.01
CA ASP A 137 0.83 -8.10 2.25
C ASP A 137 1.63 -6.78 2.24
N TRP A 138 2.78 -6.74 1.56
CA TRP A 138 3.64 -5.56 1.52
C TRP A 138 3.10 -4.50 0.55
N ASP A 139 2.61 -4.92 -0.62
CA ASP A 139 1.98 -4.03 -1.60
C ASP A 139 0.65 -3.46 -1.05
N GLU A 140 -0.16 -4.29 -0.40
CA GLU A 140 -1.34 -3.82 0.32
C GLU A 140 -1.00 -2.85 1.45
N GLN A 141 0.07 -3.13 2.21
CA GLN A 141 0.51 -2.25 3.29
C GLN A 141 1.03 -0.91 2.74
N ALA A 142 1.74 -0.91 1.61
CA ALA A 142 2.19 0.28 0.91
C ALA A 142 1.00 1.10 0.39
N LYS A 143 0.00 0.46 -0.22
CA LYS A 143 -1.26 1.12 -0.64
C LYS A 143 -2.02 1.72 0.54
N LYS A 144 -2.15 0.98 1.65
CA LYS A 144 -2.78 1.47 2.88
C LYS A 144 -2.00 2.65 3.48
N ALA A 145 -0.68 2.60 3.46
CA ALA A 145 0.18 3.69 3.92
C ALA A 145 0.04 4.94 3.02
N ALA A 146 0.04 4.77 1.70
CA ALA A 146 -0.16 5.84 0.73
C ALA A 146 -1.55 6.48 0.88
N ALA A 147 -2.60 5.68 1.03
CA ALA A 147 -3.96 6.17 1.29
C ALA A 147 -4.07 6.92 2.62
N LYS A 148 -3.38 6.46 3.66
CA LYS A 148 -3.32 7.15 4.95
C LYS A 148 -2.57 8.48 4.85
N ALA A 149 -1.46 8.51 4.10
CA ALA A 149 -0.69 9.73 3.86
C ALA A 149 -1.48 10.76 3.04
N SER A 150 -2.20 10.32 2.00
CA SER A 150 -3.04 11.22 1.21
C SER A 150 -4.22 11.77 2.02
N ALA A 151 -4.84 10.95 2.88
CA ALA A 151 -5.86 11.42 3.82
C ALA A 151 -5.32 12.47 4.80
N ALA A 152 -4.11 12.26 5.35
CA ALA A 152 -3.47 13.23 6.24
C ALA A 152 -3.16 14.56 5.52
N ASN A 153 -2.65 14.50 4.30
CA ASN A 153 -2.41 15.70 3.48
C ASN A 153 -3.71 16.45 3.17
N ALA A 154 -4.81 15.74 2.88
CA ALA A 154 -6.11 16.35 2.66
C ALA A 154 -6.64 17.08 3.91
N CYS A 155 -6.46 16.49 5.09
CA CYS A 155 -6.78 17.14 6.36
C CYS A 155 -5.94 18.42 6.57
N LEU A 156 -4.62 18.35 6.31
CA LEU A 156 -3.73 19.50 6.42
C LEU A 156 -4.14 20.62 5.46
N MET A 157 -4.45 20.32 4.20
CA MET A 157 -4.90 21.33 3.23
C MET A 157 -6.22 21.96 3.63
N LYS A 158 -7.16 21.17 4.16
CA LYS A 158 -8.43 21.68 4.69
C LYS A 158 -8.20 22.65 5.85
N ASP A 159 -7.29 22.33 6.76
CA ASP A 159 -6.95 23.21 7.88
C ASP A 159 -6.25 24.49 7.42
N VAL A 160 -5.33 24.38 6.45
CA VAL A 160 -4.68 25.55 5.84
C VAL A 160 -5.73 26.46 5.20
N VAL A 161 -6.66 25.93 4.42
CA VAL A 161 -7.73 26.71 3.77
C VAL A 161 -8.66 27.35 4.81
N ASN A 162 -9.01 26.63 5.88
CA ASN A 162 -9.87 27.16 6.94
C ASN A 162 -9.19 28.24 7.79
N ARG A 163 -7.85 28.16 7.96
CA ARG A 163 -7.06 29.15 8.72
C ARG A 163 -6.51 30.27 7.86
N TRP A 164 -6.51 30.12 6.54
CA TRP A 164 -5.99 31.12 5.63
C TRP A 164 -6.82 32.40 5.73
N LYS A 165 -6.12 33.51 5.98
CA LYS A 165 -6.68 34.85 5.96
C LYS A 165 -6.02 35.61 4.81
N PRO A 166 -6.78 36.17 3.85
CA PRO A 166 -6.22 36.99 2.79
C PRO A 166 -5.53 38.22 3.39
N THR A 167 -4.49 38.70 2.72
CA THR A 167 -3.85 39.97 3.10
C THR A 167 -4.76 41.15 2.78
N VAL A 168 -4.48 42.32 3.39
CA VAL A 168 -5.23 43.55 3.15
C VAL A 168 -5.19 43.94 1.67
N GLU A 169 -4.03 43.81 1.02
CA GLU A 169 -3.86 44.08 -0.42
C GLU A 169 -4.68 43.12 -1.28
N GLN A 170 -4.71 41.82 -0.92
CA GLN A 170 -5.52 40.83 -1.62
C GLN A 170 -7.00 41.17 -1.51
N LEU A 171 -7.50 41.48 -0.31
CA LEU A 171 -8.88 41.94 -0.11
C LEU A 171 -9.20 43.16 -0.97
N ASN A 172 -8.33 44.16 -0.97
CA ASN A 172 -8.50 45.38 -1.77
C ASN A 172 -8.46 45.14 -3.28
N ALA A 173 -7.86 44.04 -3.75
CA ALA A 173 -7.89 43.62 -5.15
C ALA A 173 -9.15 42.80 -5.52
N MET A 174 -9.78 42.14 -4.54
CA MET A 174 -10.93 41.27 -4.79
C MET A 174 -12.18 42.06 -5.18
N THR A 175 -12.96 41.43 -6.05
CA THR A 175 -14.27 41.92 -6.49
C THR A 175 -15.36 41.61 -5.47
N VAL A 176 -16.49 42.31 -5.58
CA VAL A 176 -17.67 42.11 -4.71
C VAL A 176 -18.21 40.67 -4.79
N ALA A 177 -18.11 40.03 -5.96
CA ALA A 177 -18.51 38.64 -6.16
C ALA A 177 -17.64 37.66 -5.35
N GLU A 178 -16.34 37.92 -5.26
CA GLU A 178 -15.39 37.07 -4.53
C GLU A 178 -15.40 37.33 -3.02
N LEU A 179 -15.70 38.57 -2.59
CA LEU A 179 -15.85 38.92 -1.18
C LEU A 179 -17.08 38.25 -0.53
N GLY A 180 -18.14 37.99 -1.30
CA GLY A 180 -19.40 37.41 -0.80
C GLY A 180 -19.21 36.08 -0.06
N PRO A 181 -18.60 35.06 -0.67
CA PRO A 181 -18.30 33.78 -0.01
C PRO A 181 -17.41 33.93 1.23
N ILE A 182 -16.43 34.84 1.20
CA ILE A 182 -15.52 35.08 2.34
C ILE A 182 -16.32 35.66 3.52
N CYS A 183 -17.12 36.70 3.28
CA CYS A 183 -17.96 37.30 4.30
C CYS A 183 -18.94 36.28 4.91
N LYS A 184 -19.53 35.39 4.10
CA LYS A 184 -20.38 34.29 4.59
C LYS A 184 -19.61 33.30 5.47
N THR A 185 -18.40 32.92 5.05
CA THR A 185 -17.53 31.99 5.79
C THR A 185 -17.15 32.57 7.16
N TRP A 186 -16.92 33.88 7.23
CA TRP A 186 -16.65 34.61 8.48
C TRP A 186 -17.92 35.04 9.23
N LYS A 187 -19.11 34.61 8.79
CA LYS A 187 -20.41 34.94 9.41
C LYS A 187 -20.67 36.45 9.52
N ILE A 188 -20.14 37.25 8.59
CA ILE A 188 -20.42 38.68 8.51
C ILE A 188 -21.82 38.85 7.92
N SER A 189 -22.75 39.37 8.72
CA SER A 189 -24.09 39.74 8.24
C SER A 189 -24.03 41.03 7.42
N ILE A 190 -24.41 40.95 6.15
CA ILE A 190 -24.51 42.08 5.23
C ILE A 190 -25.93 42.07 4.67
N GLU A 191 -26.67 43.14 4.91
CA GLU A 191 -27.98 43.29 4.30
C GLU A 191 -27.84 43.46 2.79
N PRO A 192 -28.76 42.92 1.97
CA PRO A 192 -28.68 43.06 0.51
C PRO A 192 -28.61 44.52 0.02
N LYS A 193 -29.15 45.46 0.80
CA LYS A 193 -29.11 46.91 0.52
C LYS A 193 -27.72 47.52 0.74
N GLU A 194 -26.88 46.89 1.55
CA GLU A 194 -25.52 47.33 1.89
C GLU A 194 -24.43 46.55 1.12
N TYR A 195 -24.78 45.89 0.01
CA TYR A 195 -23.86 45.08 -0.78
C TYR A 195 -22.91 45.94 -1.64
N MET A 196 -22.29 46.94 -1.00
CA MET A 196 -21.23 47.78 -1.58
C MET A 196 -19.87 47.26 -1.18
N ARG A 197 -18.91 47.33 -2.11
CA ARG A 197 -17.54 46.85 -1.93
C ARG A 197 -16.90 47.38 -0.65
N ASP A 198 -17.00 48.69 -0.41
CA ASP A 198 -16.33 49.35 0.71
C ASP A 198 -16.90 48.91 2.07
N VAL A 199 -18.21 48.63 2.15
CA VAL A 199 -18.85 48.11 3.37
C VAL A 199 -18.38 46.68 3.65
N MET A 200 -18.31 45.84 2.61
CA MET A 200 -17.80 44.47 2.73
C MET A 200 -16.33 44.45 3.15
N LEU A 201 -15.49 45.27 2.51
CA LEU A 201 -14.08 45.42 2.86
C LEU A 201 -13.89 45.93 4.28
N SER A 202 -14.64 46.95 4.69
CA SER A 202 -14.54 47.50 6.06
C SER A 202 -14.90 46.46 7.10
N LYS A 203 -15.98 45.69 6.90
CA LYS A 203 -16.37 44.60 7.80
C LYS A 203 -15.34 43.45 7.79
N ALA A 204 -14.79 43.10 6.62
CA ALA A 204 -13.75 42.07 6.49
C ALA A 204 -12.45 42.47 7.20
N LEU A 205 -12.00 43.71 7.04
CA LEU A 205 -10.79 44.23 7.70
C LEU A 205 -10.94 44.25 9.22
N LYS A 206 -12.12 44.62 9.75
CA LYS A 206 -12.41 44.52 11.19
C LYS A 206 -12.21 43.10 11.73
N VAL A 207 -12.69 42.08 11.01
CA VAL A 207 -12.51 40.66 11.39
C VAL A 207 -11.02 40.26 11.37
N ILE A 208 -10.24 40.72 10.40
CA ILE A 208 -8.80 40.43 10.33
C ILE A 208 -8.04 41.09 11.47
N HIS A 209 -8.32 42.36 11.76
CA HIS A 209 -7.64 43.13 12.79
C HIS A 209 -8.15 42.83 14.22
N GLY A 210 -9.18 42.00 14.37
CA GLY A 210 -9.77 41.66 15.68
C GLY A 210 -10.45 42.86 16.34
N VAL A 211 -10.91 43.83 15.55
CA VAL A 211 -11.66 44.99 16.06
C VAL A 211 -13.12 44.56 16.14
N GLU A 212 -13.49 43.91 17.26
CA GLU A 212 -14.90 43.60 17.55
C GLU A 212 -15.72 44.91 17.57
N SER A 213 -16.87 44.88 16.88
CA SER A 213 -17.83 46.00 16.81
C SER A 213 -18.98 45.79 17.78
#